data_AF-A0A4Q5TVF1-F1
#
_entry.id   AF-A0A4Q5TVF1-F1
#
_cell.length_a   1.000
_cell.length_b   1.000
_cell.length_c   1.000
_cell.angle_alpha   90.00
_cell.angle_beta   90.00
_cell.angle_gamma   90.00
#
_symmetry.space_group_name_H-M   'P 1'
#
loop_
_entity.id
_entity.type
_entity.pdbx_description
1 polymer ?
#
loop_
_entity_poly.entity_id
_entity_poly.type
_entity_poly.pdbx_seq_one_letter_code
_entity_poly.pdbx_strand_id
1 'polypeptide(L)'
;MEPLNSSPFLMYSDGEGNIFEDTTLFVTGRSGWDAMPIQDDEWILLPEGGQLYELPGRRGIGIDVETGDMRICEKGWAVAAFIPPAHTGLYIAAYETLPDAPTLPLFCYTAAGWQDEKIYVPAVRIEQDIRQEAAGYDDNAIEDGTNNLLQAYPDNRLVKHLMENCCMTYTCPAARNLALGRWECPVPVSPACNANCIGCISFQPEDETIISTQDRLTFKPTSEEIVEFTVPHLETAPFPLISFGQGCEGEPLLMWETIRAAIIEIRKHTDKGSININTNGSKPAAVRA
;
A
#
# COMPACT_ATOMS: atom_id res chain seq x y z
N MET A 1 2.33 -18.18 16.79
CA MET A 1 0.87 -18.20 16.97
C MET A 1 0.46 -19.64 17.16
N GLU A 2 -0.36 -19.95 18.16
CA GLU A 2 -1.00 -21.28 18.21
C GLU A 2 -2.00 -21.34 17.06
N PRO A 3 -2.08 -22.46 16.31
CA PRO A 3 -3.04 -22.61 15.22
C PRO A 3 -4.47 -22.49 15.76
N LEU A 4 -5.37 -21.92 14.97
CA LEU A 4 -6.78 -21.82 15.35
C LEU A 4 -7.36 -23.24 15.49
N ASN A 5 -8.21 -23.45 16.49
CA ASN A 5 -8.88 -24.75 16.70
C ASN A 5 -10.09 -24.95 15.75
N SER A 6 -10.50 -23.90 15.05
CA SER A 6 -11.57 -23.89 14.06
C SER A 6 -11.39 -22.68 13.15
N SER A 7 -11.86 -22.77 11.90
CA SER A 7 -11.91 -21.62 10.99
C SER A 7 -12.71 -20.46 11.61
N PRO A 8 -12.32 -19.19 11.37
CA PRO A 8 -13.13 -18.03 11.74
C PRO A 8 -14.50 -18.00 11.04
N PHE A 9 -15.42 -17.20 11.57
CA PHE A 9 -16.72 -16.96 10.94
C PHE A 9 -16.62 -15.97 9.78
N LEU A 10 -17.48 -16.16 8.79
CA LEU A 10 -17.64 -15.26 7.66
C LEU A 10 -18.17 -13.90 8.16
N MET A 11 -17.57 -12.81 7.68
CA MET A 11 -18.06 -11.46 7.94
C MET A 11 -18.93 -10.95 6.79
N TYR A 12 -19.92 -10.12 7.12
CA TYR A 12 -20.74 -9.40 6.15
C TYR A 12 -20.96 -7.94 6.58
N SER A 13 -21.14 -7.06 5.60
CA SER A 13 -21.52 -5.66 5.82
C SER A 13 -23.01 -5.45 5.55
N ASP A 14 -23.64 -4.57 6.32
CA ASP A 14 -25.03 -4.17 6.10
C ASP A 14 -25.24 -3.12 4.99
N GLY A 15 -24.16 -2.56 4.44
CA GLY A 15 -24.22 -1.46 3.47
C GLY A 15 -24.32 -0.06 4.09
N GLU A 16 -24.38 0.02 5.42
CA GLU A 16 -24.45 1.28 6.19
C GLU A 16 -23.15 1.55 6.97
N GLY A 17 -22.11 0.76 6.70
CA GLY A 17 -20.78 0.89 7.32
C GLY A 17 -20.58 0.03 8.55
N ASN A 18 -21.53 -0.85 8.90
CA ASN A 18 -21.37 -1.81 9.99
C ASN A 18 -21.03 -3.19 9.46
N ILE A 19 -20.12 -3.87 10.15
CA ILE A 19 -19.66 -5.22 9.81
C ILE A 19 -20.03 -6.16 10.96
N PHE A 20 -20.57 -7.32 10.60
CA PHE A 20 -21.02 -8.36 11.51
C PHE A 20 -20.47 -9.72 11.09
N GLU A 21 -20.44 -10.67 12.01
CA GLU A 21 -20.17 -12.07 11.74
C GLU A 21 -21.47 -12.85 11.43
N ASP A 22 -21.39 -13.80 10.51
CA ASP A 22 -22.38 -14.85 10.35
C ASP A 22 -21.88 -16.13 11.05
N THR A 23 -22.32 -16.34 12.30
CA THR A 23 -21.95 -17.52 13.10
C THR A 23 -22.45 -18.84 12.54
N THR A 24 -23.24 -18.82 11.46
CA THR A 24 -23.70 -20.02 10.74
C THR A 24 -22.77 -20.42 9.59
N LEU A 25 -21.73 -19.61 9.30
CA LEU A 25 -20.82 -19.80 8.19
C LEU A 25 -19.36 -19.63 8.62
N PHE A 26 -18.52 -20.62 8.33
CA PHE A 26 -17.08 -20.45 8.32
C PHE A 26 -16.64 -19.71 7.05
N VAL A 27 -15.69 -18.78 7.21
CA VAL A 27 -15.12 -18.03 6.09
C VAL A 27 -14.37 -18.96 5.13
N THR A 28 -14.44 -18.65 3.83
CA THR A 28 -13.63 -19.32 2.81
C THR A 28 -12.72 -18.34 2.10
N GLY A 29 -11.63 -18.87 1.56
CA GLY A 29 -10.73 -18.16 0.67
C GLY A 29 -11.03 -18.51 -0.78
N ARG A 30 -10.66 -17.63 -1.71
CA ARG A 30 -10.71 -17.90 -3.14
C ARG A 30 -9.30 -17.92 -3.72
N SER A 31 -9.03 -18.91 -4.57
CA SER A 31 -7.84 -18.99 -5.41
C SER A 31 -8.28 -19.10 -6.86
N GLY A 32 -7.96 -18.07 -7.66
CA GLY A 32 -8.51 -17.94 -9.01
C GLY A 32 -10.04 -17.85 -8.99
N TRP A 33 -10.70 -18.89 -9.50
CA TRP A 33 -12.16 -18.97 -9.60
C TRP A 33 -12.81 -19.82 -8.52
N ASP A 34 -12.02 -20.57 -7.75
CA ASP A 34 -12.53 -21.58 -6.82
C ASP A 34 -12.53 -21.05 -5.39
N ALA A 35 -13.70 -21.13 -4.74
CA ALA A 35 -13.81 -20.97 -3.29
C ALA A 35 -13.36 -22.26 -2.59
N MET A 36 -12.63 -22.13 -1.48
CA MET A 36 -12.09 -23.27 -0.76
C MET A 36 -11.88 -22.96 0.73
N PRO A 37 -11.88 -23.99 1.61
CA PRO A 37 -11.44 -23.83 2.98
C PRO A 37 -10.00 -23.30 3.05
N ILE A 38 -9.73 -22.48 4.05
CA ILE A 38 -8.38 -21.99 4.38
C ILE A 38 -7.80 -22.90 5.46
N GLN A 39 -6.49 -23.19 5.41
CA GLN A 39 -5.88 -24.06 6.43
C GLN A 39 -5.77 -23.33 7.78
N ASP A 40 -5.93 -24.08 8.87
CA ASP A 40 -5.95 -23.51 10.23
C ASP A 40 -4.64 -22.82 10.64
N ASP A 41 -3.51 -23.19 10.01
CA ASP A 41 -2.18 -22.63 10.24
C ASP A 41 -1.82 -21.43 9.35
N GLU A 42 -2.72 -21.04 8.44
CA GLU A 42 -2.53 -19.90 7.53
C GLU A 42 -3.10 -18.58 8.09
N TRP A 43 -3.85 -18.66 9.19
CA TRP A 43 -4.48 -17.51 9.83
C TRP A 43 -3.53 -16.73 10.73
N ILE A 44 -3.47 -15.43 10.51
CA ILE A 44 -2.88 -14.46 11.43
C ILE A 44 -3.91 -13.42 11.84
N LEU A 45 -3.70 -12.76 12.97
CA LEU A 45 -4.46 -11.56 13.29
C LEU A 45 -4.26 -10.52 12.20
N LEU A 46 -5.32 -9.82 11.81
CA LEU A 46 -5.23 -8.66 10.92
C LEU A 46 -4.16 -7.72 11.50
N PRO A 47 -3.03 -7.51 10.80
CA PRO A 47 -1.95 -6.71 11.36
C PRO A 47 -2.37 -5.25 11.51
N GLU A 48 -1.75 -4.54 12.44
CA GLU A 48 -2.02 -3.11 12.69
C GLU A 48 -1.82 -2.27 11.42
N GLY A 49 -2.77 -1.37 11.15
CA GLY A 49 -2.84 -0.62 9.89
C GLY A 49 -3.60 -1.33 8.77
N GLY A 50 -4.02 -2.58 8.98
CA GLY A 50 -4.98 -3.26 8.13
C GLY A 50 -6.36 -2.61 8.16
N GLN A 51 -7.11 -2.76 7.08
CA GLN A 51 -8.44 -2.16 6.91
C GLN A 51 -9.42 -3.21 6.39
N LEU A 52 -10.69 -3.09 6.76
CA LEU A 52 -11.77 -3.88 6.17
C LEU A 52 -12.43 -3.12 5.03
N TYR A 53 -12.81 -3.85 3.99
CA TYR A 53 -13.51 -3.35 2.82
C TYR A 53 -14.83 -4.07 2.65
N GLU A 54 -15.91 -3.29 2.58
CA GLU A 54 -17.16 -3.76 2.00
C GLU A 54 -16.96 -4.01 0.50
N LEU A 55 -17.58 -5.07 -0.01
CA LEU A 55 -17.64 -5.40 -1.43
C LEU A 55 -19.09 -5.23 -1.95
N PRO A 56 -19.51 -4.02 -2.35
CA PRO A 56 -20.89 -3.77 -2.77
C PRO A 56 -21.33 -4.70 -3.92
N GLY A 57 -22.58 -5.18 -3.83
CA GLY A 57 -23.17 -6.07 -4.82
C GLY A 57 -22.55 -7.47 -4.87
N ARG A 58 -21.74 -7.85 -3.88
CA ARG A 58 -21.13 -9.18 -3.79
C ARG A 58 -21.53 -9.86 -2.49
N ARG A 59 -21.91 -11.14 -2.56
CA ARG A 59 -22.30 -11.93 -1.39
C ARG A 59 -21.23 -12.94 -1.05
N GLY A 60 -20.85 -13.02 0.22
CA GLY A 60 -19.78 -13.91 0.67
C GLY A 60 -20.14 -15.38 0.47
N ILE A 61 -19.16 -16.21 0.15
CA ILE A 61 -19.30 -17.67 0.10
C ILE A 61 -18.67 -18.23 1.39
N GLY A 62 -19.42 -19.04 2.12
CA GLY A 62 -18.97 -19.67 3.36
C GLY A 62 -19.27 -21.16 3.38
N ILE A 63 -18.72 -21.85 4.37
CA ILE A 63 -19.02 -23.25 4.67
C ILE A 63 -20.02 -23.28 5.83
N ASP A 64 -21.16 -23.95 5.64
CA ASP A 64 -22.16 -24.10 6.68
C ASP A 64 -21.61 -24.88 7.88
N VAL A 65 -21.78 -24.33 9.09
CA VAL A 65 -21.22 -24.91 10.32
C VAL A 65 -21.88 -26.22 10.73
N GLU A 66 -23.12 -26.48 10.29
CA GLU A 66 -23.86 -27.70 10.61
C GLU A 66 -23.66 -28.78 9.54
N THR A 67 -23.77 -28.41 8.25
CA THR A 67 -23.75 -29.38 7.16
C THR A 67 -22.37 -29.58 6.53
N GLY A 68 -21.48 -28.60 6.60
CA GLY A 68 -20.19 -28.59 5.91
C GLY A 68 -20.27 -28.25 4.42
N ASP A 69 -21.46 -27.90 3.91
CA ASP A 69 -21.65 -27.53 2.50
C ASP A 69 -21.31 -26.05 2.26
N MET A 70 -20.83 -25.73 1.05
CA MET A 70 -20.67 -24.33 0.65
C MET A 70 -22.01 -23.68 0.35
N ARG A 71 -22.23 -22.48 0.87
CA ARG A 71 -23.40 -21.66 0.52
C ARG A 71 -23.10 -20.16 0.59
N ILE A 72 -24.00 -19.39 0.01
CA ILE A 72 -23.94 -17.93 -0.02
C ILE A 72 -24.46 -17.36 1.31
N CYS A 73 -23.80 -16.30 1.79
CA CYS A 73 -24.28 -15.46 2.87
C CYS A 73 -25.33 -14.47 2.34
N GLU A 74 -26.57 -14.62 2.83
CA GLU A 74 -27.71 -13.80 2.40
C GLU A 74 -27.92 -12.55 3.28
N LYS A 75 -27.11 -12.37 4.32
CA LYS A 75 -27.30 -11.32 5.33
C LYS A 75 -26.80 -9.94 4.91
N GLY A 76 -25.91 -9.87 3.93
CA GLY A 76 -25.32 -8.61 3.48
C GLY A 76 -24.19 -8.77 2.47
N TRP A 77 -23.37 -7.74 2.35
CA TRP A 77 -22.24 -7.70 1.41
C TRP A 77 -21.02 -8.42 1.95
N ALA A 78 -20.26 -9.04 1.05
CA ALA A 78 -19.00 -9.66 1.39
C ALA A 78 -18.02 -8.62 1.96
N VAL A 79 -17.19 -9.07 2.89
CA VAL A 79 -16.13 -8.26 3.49
C VAL A 79 -14.77 -8.86 3.12
N ALA A 80 -13.84 -8.00 2.76
CA ALA A 80 -12.44 -8.33 2.55
C ALA A 80 -11.55 -7.49 3.48
N ALA A 81 -10.26 -7.82 3.53
CA ALA A 81 -9.26 -7.03 4.22
C ALA A 81 -8.14 -6.57 3.28
N PHE A 82 -7.71 -5.33 3.49
CA PHE A 82 -6.38 -4.88 3.11
C PHE A 82 -5.42 -5.22 4.22
N ILE A 83 -4.33 -5.89 3.85
CA ILE A 83 -3.23 -6.19 4.75
C ILE A 83 -2.11 -5.16 4.54
N PRO A 84 -1.50 -4.64 5.62
CA PRO A 84 -0.44 -3.65 5.52
C PRO A 84 0.85 -4.25 4.93
N PRO A 85 1.84 -3.41 4.58
CA PRO A 85 3.16 -3.86 4.16
C PRO A 85 3.78 -4.92 5.09
N ALA A 86 4.80 -5.61 4.58
CA ALA A 86 5.46 -6.77 5.20
C ALA A 86 4.66 -8.08 5.20
N HIS A 87 3.40 -8.10 4.76
CA HIS A 87 2.56 -9.28 4.73
C HIS A 87 2.12 -9.62 3.30
N THR A 88 1.99 -10.91 2.99
CA THR A 88 1.46 -11.43 1.73
C THR A 88 0.17 -12.20 2.01
N GLY A 89 -0.92 -11.80 1.35
CA GLY A 89 -2.22 -12.45 1.46
C GLY A 89 -2.22 -13.73 0.62
N LEU A 90 -2.76 -14.80 1.19
CA LEU A 90 -2.76 -16.13 0.57
C LEU A 90 -4.02 -16.38 -0.26
N TYR A 91 -5.13 -15.76 0.13
CA TYR A 91 -6.44 -15.92 -0.51
C TYR A 91 -7.15 -14.58 -0.65
N ILE A 92 -7.89 -14.42 -1.75
CA ILE A 92 -8.85 -13.32 -1.88
C ILE A 92 -10.18 -13.71 -1.26
N ALA A 93 -11.01 -12.73 -0.90
CA ALA A 93 -12.36 -12.99 -0.41
C ALA A 93 -13.17 -13.79 -1.43
N ALA A 94 -13.83 -14.85 -0.95
CA ALA A 94 -14.72 -15.66 -1.76
C ALA A 94 -16.12 -15.03 -1.77
N TYR A 95 -16.62 -14.72 -2.96
CA TYR A 95 -17.93 -14.12 -3.13
C TYR A 95 -18.56 -14.48 -4.48
N GLU A 96 -19.89 -14.40 -4.54
CA GLU A 96 -20.66 -14.34 -5.78
C GLU A 96 -20.90 -12.87 -6.16
N THR A 97 -20.74 -12.54 -7.44
CA THR A 97 -20.98 -11.18 -7.97
C THR A 97 -22.40 -11.11 -8.51
N LEU A 98 -23.21 -10.17 -8.01
CA LEU A 98 -24.55 -9.93 -8.54
C LEU A 98 -24.49 -9.15 -9.87
N PRO A 99 -25.53 -9.24 -10.73
CA PRO A 99 -25.51 -8.64 -12.07
C PRO A 99 -25.19 -7.14 -12.11
N ASP A 100 -25.63 -6.38 -11.10
CA ASP A 100 -25.46 -4.92 -11.03
C ASP A 100 -24.32 -4.49 -10.10
N ALA A 101 -23.43 -5.41 -9.72
CA ALA A 101 -22.32 -5.10 -8.82
C ALA A 101 -21.32 -4.14 -9.51
N PRO A 102 -20.90 -3.05 -8.83
CA PRO A 102 -19.94 -2.12 -9.41
C PRO A 102 -18.57 -2.79 -9.61
N THR A 103 -17.79 -2.25 -10.53
CA THR A 103 -16.36 -2.54 -10.63
C THR A 103 -15.66 -2.01 -9.38
N LEU A 104 -14.91 -2.88 -8.71
CA LEU A 104 -14.15 -2.49 -7.54
C LEU A 104 -12.83 -1.82 -7.95
N PRO A 105 -12.31 -0.87 -7.15
CA PRO A 105 -10.94 -0.39 -7.30
C PRO A 105 -9.91 -1.53 -7.29
N LEU A 106 -8.71 -1.26 -7.77
CA LEU A 106 -7.66 -2.28 -7.88
C LEU A 106 -6.88 -2.42 -6.58
N PHE A 107 -7.56 -2.90 -5.54
CA PHE A 107 -6.97 -3.19 -4.23
C PHE A 107 -6.80 -4.69 -3.99
N CYS A 108 -6.04 -5.01 -2.94
CA CYS A 108 -5.93 -6.36 -2.44
C CYS A 108 -7.14 -6.67 -1.56
N TYR A 109 -8.03 -7.53 -2.04
CA TYR A 109 -9.24 -7.96 -1.34
C TYR A 109 -9.02 -9.32 -0.66
N THR A 110 -8.13 -9.35 0.34
CA THR A 110 -7.79 -10.58 1.07
C THR A 110 -9.02 -11.10 1.82
N ALA A 111 -9.18 -12.42 1.91
CA ALA A 111 -10.24 -12.99 2.76
C ALA A 111 -10.06 -12.54 4.21
N ALA A 112 -11.17 -12.35 4.93
CA ALA A 112 -11.14 -11.93 6.33
C ALA A 112 -12.26 -12.63 7.09
N GLY A 113 -11.96 -13.12 8.28
CA GLY A 113 -12.92 -13.76 9.15
C GLY A 113 -12.84 -13.22 10.58
N TRP A 114 -13.90 -13.44 11.34
CA TRP A 114 -14.02 -12.98 12.71
C TRP A 114 -14.09 -14.16 13.68
N GLN A 115 -13.35 -14.07 14.79
CA GLN A 115 -13.39 -15.05 15.87
C GLN A 115 -12.91 -14.41 17.17
N ASP A 116 -13.64 -14.63 18.26
CA ASP A 116 -13.27 -14.20 19.62
C ASP A 116 -12.85 -12.72 19.70
N GLU A 117 -13.70 -11.83 19.19
CA GLU A 117 -13.50 -10.37 19.15
C GLU A 117 -12.29 -9.91 18.31
N LYS A 118 -11.76 -10.79 17.46
CA LYS A 118 -10.60 -10.50 16.62
C LYS A 118 -10.89 -10.80 15.16
N ILE A 119 -10.20 -10.07 14.29
CA ILE A 119 -10.22 -10.28 12.85
C ILE A 119 -8.97 -11.06 12.48
N TYR A 120 -9.16 -12.10 11.69
CA TYR A 120 -8.10 -12.93 11.13
C TYR A 120 -8.10 -12.84 9.62
N VAL A 121 -6.90 -12.92 9.05
CA VAL A 121 -6.65 -12.95 7.60
C VAL A 121 -5.69 -14.09 7.28
N PRO A 122 -5.85 -14.75 6.12
CA PRO A 122 -4.91 -15.76 5.70
C PRO A 122 -3.71 -15.08 5.03
N ALA A 123 -2.65 -14.89 5.80
CA ALA A 123 -1.48 -14.13 5.36
C ALA A 123 -0.21 -14.60 6.05
N VAL A 124 0.92 -14.42 5.36
CA VAL A 124 2.25 -14.69 5.90
C VAL A 124 3.06 -13.41 5.96
N ARG A 125 3.77 -13.20 7.06
CA ARG A 125 4.76 -12.12 7.18
C ARG A 125 6.03 -12.49 6.41
N ILE A 126 6.42 -11.65 5.46
CA ILE A 126 7.57 -11.86 4.56
C ILE A 126 8.73 -10.89 4.79
N GLU A 127 8.49 -9.79 5.52
CA GLU A 127 9.50 -8.79 5.85
C GLU A 127 9.53 -8.59 7.36
N GLN A 128 10.73 -8.49 7.95
CA GLN A 128 10.91 -8.29 9.38
C GLN A 128 11.24 -6.84 9.73
N ASP A 129 11.67 -6.04 8.76
CA ASP A 129 11.96 -4.63 8.95
C ASP A 129 10.68 -3.84 9.27
N ILE A 130 10.75 -3.04 10.35
CA ILE A 130 9.64 -2.29 10.92
C ILE A 130 9.41 -0.92 10.27
N ARG A 131 10.24 -0.56 9.29
CA ARG A 131 10.29 0.80 8.71
C ARG A 131 8.96 1.34 8.20
N GLN A 132 8.07 0.46 7.75
CA GLN A 132 6.78 0.83 7.17
C GLN A 132 5.59 0.39 8.04
N GLU A 133 5.84 -0.01 9.29
CA GLU A 133 4.79 -0.48 10.19
C GLU A 133 3.99 0.68 10.79
N ALA A 134 2.66 0.51 10.81
CA ALA A 134 1.72 1.52 11.25
C ALA A 134 1.98 2.00 12.70
N ALA A 135 2.35 1.08 13.59
CA ALA A 135 2.62 1.34 15.00
C ALA A 135 3.68 2.43 15.25
N GLY A 136 4.58 2.64 14.29
CA GLY A 136 5.65 3.62 14.39
C GLY A 136 5.25 5.05 14.02
N TYR A 137 4.03 5.29 13.53
CA TYR A 137 3.59 6.60 13.02
C TYR A 137 2.74 7.34 14.07
N ASP A 138 3.33 8.39 14.64
CA ASP A 138 2.62 9.34 15.51
C ASP A 138 2.16 10.55 14.68
N ASP A 139 0.85 10.77 14.59
CA ASP A 139 0.28 11.79 13.72
C ASP A 139 0.70 13.23 14.12
N ASN A 140 0.88 13.51 15.42
CA ASN A 140 1.31 14.85 15.87
C ASN A 140 2.77 15.10 15.46
N ALA A 141 3.64 14.11 15.67
CA ALA A 141 5.04 14.21 15.27
C ALA A 141 5.19 14.32 13.73
N ILE A 142 4.32 13.65 12.98
CA ILE A 142 4.26 13.77 11.51
C ILE A 142 3.82 15.17 11.10
N GLU A 143 2.80 15.74 11.74
CA GLU A 143 2.33 17.10 11.45
C GLU A 143 3.41 18.15 11.77
N ASP A 144 4.07 18.04 12.92
CA ASP A 144 5.19 18.90 13.30
C ASP A 144 6.35 18.79 12.30
N GLY A 145 6.75 17.57 11.95
CA GLY A 145 7.80 17.30 10.97
C GLY A 145 7.48 17.84 9.58
N THR A 146 6.21 17.70 9.17
CA THR A 146 5.68 18.24 7.92
C THR A 146 5.81 19.76 7.88
N ASN A 147 5.35 20.44 8.93
CA ASN A 147 5.43 21.90 9.04
C ASN A 147 6.89 22.39 9.05
N ASN A 148 7.78 21.68 9.75
CA ASN A 148 9.21 22.01 9.79
C ASN A 148 9.86 21.90 8.41
N LEU A 149 9.57 20.83 7.65
CA LEU A 149 10.11 20.64 6.30
C LEU A 149 9.59 21.71 5.32
N LEU A 150 8.31 22.05 5.37
CA LEU A 150 7.73 23.11 4.54
C LEU A 150 8.33 24.50 4.85
N GLN A 151 8.65 24.77 6.12
CA GLN A 151 9.31 26.03 6.51
C GLN A 151 10.80 26.06 6.14
N ALA A 152 11.49 24.93 6.23
CA ALA A 152 12.91 24.83 5.90
C ALA A 152 13.16 24.92 4.39
N TYR A 153 12.22 24.44 3.57
CA TYR A 153 12.35 24.36 2.11
C TYR A 153 11.16 25.02 1.38
N PRO A 154 10.90 26.33 1.58
CA PRO A 154 9.68 26.98 1.13
C PRO A 154 9.54 27.06 -0.41
N ASP A 155 10.67 27.06 -1.12
CA ASP A 155 10.71 27.14 -2.59
C ASP A 155 10.88 25.76 -3.26
N ASN A 156 11.04 24.68 -2.47
CA ASN A 156 11.25 23.34 -3.00
C ASN A 156 9.93 22.64 -3.31
N ARG A 157 9.65 22.47 -4.61
CA ARG A 157 8.37 21.91 -5.07
C ARG A 157 8.24 20.43 -4.72
N LEU A 158 9.34 19.69 -4.65
CA LEU A 158 9.31 18.28 -4.23
C LEU A 158 8.96 18.14 -2.77
N VAL A 159 9.61 18.90 -1.88
CA VAL A 159 9.28 18.86 -0.44
C VAL A 159 7.82 19.23 -0.23
N LYS A 160 7.34 20.27 -0.91
CA LYS A 160 5.93 20.64 -0.87
C LYS A 160 4.99 19.50 -1.27
N HIS A 161 5.25 18.83 -2.40
CA HIS A 161 4.46 17.68 -2.84
C HIS A 161 4.53 16.50 -1.85
N LEU A 162 5.73 16.17 -1.36
CA LEU A 162 5.94 15.09 -0.41
C LEU A 162 5.17 15.31 0.89
N MET A 163 5.15 16.55 1.38
CA MET A 163 4.52 16.90 2.64
C MET A 163 3.00 17.06 2.50
N GLU A 164 2.53 17.88 1.57
CA GLU A 164 1.10 18.17 1.43
C GLU A 164 0.31 16.98 0.87
N ASN A 165 0.88 16.26 -0.11
CA ASN A 165 0.17 15.19 -0.80
C ASN A 165 0.58 13.82 -0.24
N CYS A 166 1.85 13.43 -0.39
CA CYS A 166 2.26 12.07 -0.05
C CYS A 166 2.09 11.77 1.45
N CYS A 167 2.54 12.68 2.32
CA CYS A 167 2.51 12.50 3.77
C CYS A 167 1.10 12.69 4.34
N MET A 168 0.48 13.85 4.07
CA MET A 168 -0.77 14.25 4.73
C MET A 168 -2.05 13.76 4.03
N THR A 169 -2.01 13.53 2.72
CA THR A 169 -3.20 13.07 1.97
C THR A 169 -3.16 11.56 1.74
N TYR A 170 -2.08 11.04 1.15
CA TYR A 170 -1.97 9.62 0.83
C TYR A 170 -1.47 8.77 1.99
N THR A 171 -1.00 9.39 3.07
CA THR A 171 -0.44 8.70 4.25
C THR A 171 0.72 7.75 3.90
N CYS A 172 1.50 8.10 2.87
CA CYS A 172 2.59 7.29 2.36
C CYS A 172 3.63 7.02 3.46
N PRO A 173 3.91 5.73 3.77
CA PRO A 173 4.88 5.35 4.80
C PRO A 173 6.27 6.01 4.64
N ALA A 174 6.76 6.09 3.41
CA ALA A 174 8.06 6.71 3.12
C ALA A 174 8.03 8.23 3.33
N ALA A 175 6.97 8.93 2.91
CA ALA A 175 6.85 10.37 3.10
C ALA A 175 6.69 10.73 4.60
N ARG A 176 5.94 9.92 5.34
CA ARG A 176 5.82 10.03 6.80
C ARG A 176 7.14 9.76 7.51
N ASN A 177 7.95 8.83 7.02
CA ASN A 177 9.29 8.58 7.54
C ASN A 177 10.24 9.78 7.32
N LEU A 178 10.15 10.46 6.16
CA LEU A 178 10.86 11.71 5.94
C LEU A 178 10.41 12.80 6.93
N ALA A 179 9.11 12.98 7.15
CA ALA A 179 8.59 13.93 8.16
C ALA A 179 9.11 13.61 9.57
N LEU A 180 9.23 12.33 9.91
CA LEU A 180 9.80 11.86 11.19
C LEU A 180 11.34 11.85 11.21
N GLY A 181 12.02 12.25 10.13
CA GLY A 181 13.48 12.31 10.05
C GLY A 181 14.17 10.96 10.17
N ARG A 182 13.56 9.88 9.67
CA ARG A 182 14.10 8.51 9.80
C ARG A 182 14.04 7.71 8.51
N TRP A 183 14.96 6.75 8.38
CA TRP A 183 14.91 5.66 7.40
C TRP A 183 14.78 6.11 5.93
N GLU A 184 13.75 5.66 5.24
CA GLU A 184 13.52 5.88 3.81
C GLU A 184 12.91 7.26 3.54
N CYS A 185 13.54 8.00 2.63
CA CYS A 185 13.07 9.26 2.08
C CYS A 185 12.73 9.07 0.58
N PRO A 186 11.45 9.21 0.18
CA PRO A 186 11.03 9.01 -1.19
C PRO A 186 11.38 10.23 -2.05
N VAL A 187 11.83 9.99 -3.27
CA VAL A 187 12.24 11.02 -4.23
C VAL A 187 11.51 10.81 -5.55
N PRO A 188 10.24 11.24 -5.67
CA PRO A 188 9.53 11.18 -6.93
C PRO A 188 10.17 12.13 -7.94
N VAL A 189 10.39 11.66 -9.16
CA VAL A 189 11.10 12.39 -10.23
C VAL A 189 10.41 12.36 -11.56
N SER A 190 9.60 11.35 -11.85
CA SER A 190 9.08 11.10 -13.19
C SER A 190 7.58 11.39 -13.29
N PRO A 191 7.17 12.41 -14.07
CA PRO A 191 5.76 12.68 -14.33
C PRO A 191 5.14 11.74 -15.38
N ALA A 192 5.92 10.83 -15.99
CA ALA A 192 5.47 10.00 -17.10
C ALA A 192 6.00 8.56 -16.99
N CYS A 193 5.24 7.60 -17.52
CA CYS A 193 5.65 6.20 -17.58
C CYS A 193 5.67 5.73 -19.04
N ASN A 194 6.58 4.79 -19.35
CA ASN A 194 6.63 4.11 -20.65
C ASN A 194 6.01 2.69 -20.60
N ALA A 195 5.36 2.35 -19.50
CA ALA A 195 4.51 1.17 -19.38
C ALA A 195 3.03 1.59 -19.37
N ASN A 196 2.16 0.70 -19.84
CA ASN A 196 0.71 0.90 -19.88
C ASN A 196 0.00 -0.15 -19.03
N CYS A 197 0.33 -0.19 -17.74
CA CYS A 197 -0.22 -1.17 -16.80
C CYS A 197 -1.73 -0.94 -16.64
N ILE A 198 -2.54 -1.98 -16.85
CA ILE A 198 -4.01 -1.93 -16.65
C ILE A 198 -4.35 -1.43 -15.24
N GLY A 199 -3.59 -1.89 -14.23
CA GLY A 199 -3.75 -1.45 -12.85
C GLY A 199 -2.77 -0.38 -12.39
N CYS A 200 -2.47 0.61 -13.23
CA CYS A 200 -1.61 1.70 -12.82
C CYS A 200 -2.29 2.53 -11.73
N ILE A 201 -1.69 2.55 -10.54
CA ILE A 201 -2.20 3.30 -9.38
C ILE A 201 -2.04 4.81 -9.53
N SER A 202 -1.18 5.22 -10.48
CA SER A 202 -0.77 6.61 -10.68
C SER A 202 -1.37 7.29 -11.92
N PHE A 203 -2.04 6.52 -12.76
CA PHE A 203 -2.61 7.00 -14.02
C PHE A 203 -3.69 6.02 -14.50
N GLN A 204 -4.90 6.52 -14.72
CA GLN A 204 -6.00 5.79 -15.34
C GLN A 204 -6.49 6.63 -16.53
N PRO A 205 -6.83 6.00 -17.67
CA PRO A 205 -7.43 6.71 -18.81
C PRO A 205 -8.70 7.48 -18.41
N GLU A 206 -8.96 8.60 -19.08
CA GLU A 206 -10.13 9.46 -18.77
C GLU A 206 -11.48 8.78 -19.04
N ASP A 207 -11.51 7.77 -19.91
CA ASP A 207 -12.69 6.98 -20.25
C ASP A 207 -12.94 5.82 -19.28
N GLU A 208 -12.02 5.56 -18.34
CA GLU A 208 -12.18 4.52 -17.31
C GLU A 208 -12.93 5.04 -16.07
N THR A 209 -13.67 4.14 -15.43
CA THR A 209 -14.42 4.45 -14.19
C THR A 209 -13.58 4.31 -12.92
N ILE A 210 -12.47 3.56 -13.01
CA ILE A 210 -11.53 3.39 -11.91
C ILE A 210 -10.60 4.59 -11.90
N ILE A 211 -10.57 5.31 -10.78
CA ILE A 211 -9.68 6.46 -10.60
C ILE A 211 -8.32 6.02 -10.03
N SER A 212 -7.28 6.78 -10.37
CA SER A 212 -5.96 6.61 -9.74
C SER A 212 -6.04 7.02 -8.27
N THR A 213 -5.40 6.24 -7.40
CA THR A 213 -5.38 6.55 -5.96
C THR A 213 -4.35 7.60 -5.58
N GLN A 214 -3.34 7.79 -6.42
CA GLN A 214 -2.24 8.74 -6.19
C GLN A 214 -1.91 9.40 -7.51
N ASP A 215 -1.72 10.71 -7.55
CA ASP A 215 -1.45 11.41 -8.82
C ASP A 215 0.06 11.57 -9.07
N ARG A 216 0.47 11.45 -10.33
CA ARG A 216 1.85 11.76 -10.73
C ARG A 216 2.18 13.23 -10.51
N LEU A 217 3.49 13.50 -10.39
CA LEU A 217 4.00 14.86 -10.45
C LEU A 217 3.52 15.58 -11.71
N THR A 218 3.16 16.86 -11.56
CA THR A 218 2.82 17.76 -12.68
C THR A 218 4.02 18.55 -13.21
N PHE A 219 5.21 18.30 -12.63
CA PHE A 219 6.46 18.97 -12.96
C PHE A 219 7.62 17.97 -13.00
N LYS A 220 8.74 18.42 -13.56
CA LYS A 220 10.02 17.71 -13.51
C LYS A 220 10.91 18.39 -12.47
N PRO A 221 11.33 17.69 -11.41
CA PRO A 221 12.25 18.29 -10.45
C PRO A 221 13.64 18.47 -11.04
N THR A 222 14.39 19.42 -10.48
CA THR A 222 15.80 19.59 -10.81
C THR A 222 16.70 18.76 -9.87
N SER A 223 17.98 18.62 -10.24
CA SER A 223 18.97 17.98 -9.36
C SER A 223 19.14 18.73 -8.06
N GLU A 224 19.04 20.06 -8.09
CA GLU A 224 19.21 20.94 -6.92
C GLU A 224 18.05 20.73 -5.94
N GLU A 225 16.81 20.69 -6.43
CA GLU A 225 15.63 20.38 -5.59
C GLU A 225 15.77 19.02 -4.91
N ILE A 226 16.34 18.02 -5.59
CA ILE A 226 16.57 16.70 -5.00
C ILE A 226 17.66 16.76 -3.92
N VAL A 227 18.81 17.36 -4.23
CA VAL A 227 19.97 17.42 -3.33
C VAL A 227 19.65 18.16 -2.04
N GLU A 228 18.87 19.23 -2.13
CA GLU A 228 18.60 20.18 -1.05
C GLU A 228 18.04 19.53 0.23
N PHE A 229 17.11 18.58 0.10
CA PHE A 229 16.53 17.87 1.26
C PHE A 229 17.13 16.47 1.46
N THR A 230 17.64 15.82 0.41
CA THR A 230 18.17 14.46 0.52
C THR A 230 19.53 14.41 1.21
N VAL A 231 20.43 15.37 1.01
CA VAL A 231 21.73 15.41 1.69
C VAL A 231 21.55 15.56 3.21
N PRO A 232 20.79 16.54 3.73
CA PRO A 232 20.52 16.63 5.17
C PRO A 232 19.87 15.37 5.75
N HIS A 233 18.94 14.73 5.03
CA HIS A 233 18.34 13.47 5.46
C HIS A 233 19.38 12.35 5.56
N LEU A 234 20.20 12.15 4.52
CA LEU A 234 21.24 11.12 4.49
C LEU A 234 22.30 11.30 5.58
N GLU A 235 22.56 12.55 6.01
CA GLU A 235 23.51 12.86 7.06
C GLU A 235 23.02 12.54 8.47
N THR A 236 21.70 12.65 8.70
CA THR A 236 21.11 12.73 10.04
C THR A 236 20.17 11.57 10.38
N ALA A 237 19.45 11.01 9.41
CA ALA A 237 18.48 9.95 9.67
C ALA A 237 19.18 8.63 10.05
N PRO A 238 18.61 7.84 10.98
CA PRO A 238 19.09 6.50 11.26
C PRO A 238 18.84 5.57 10.05
N PHE A 239 19.83 4.73 9.72
CA PHE A 239 19.82 3.82 8.57
C PHE A 239 19.30 4.50 7.27
N PRO A 240 19.92 5.61 6.87
CA PRO A 240 19.33 6.50 5.88
C PRO A 240 19.31 5.86 4.49
N LEU A 241 18.17 6.00 3.82
CA LEU A 241 17.94 5.55 2.45
C LEU A 241 17.17 6.66 1.71
N ILE A 242 17.55 6.93 0.47
CA ILE A 242 16.68 7.63 -0.47
C ILE A 242 16.26 6.69 -1.60
N SER A 243 15.03 6.82 -2.08
CA SER A 243 14.48 5.97 -3.14
C SER A 243 13.86 6.79 -4.26
N PHE A 244 14.40 6.64 -5.47
CA PHE A 244 13.77 7.08 -6.71
C PHE A 244 12.85 5.98 -7.21
N GLY A 245 11.69 6.31 -7.77
CA GLY A 245 10.74 5.32 -8.24
C GLY A 245 10.04 4.66 -7.07
N GLN A 246 8.76 4.94 -6.88
CA GLN A 246 7.82 4.14 -6.09
C GLN A 246 6.44 4.37 -6.72
N GLY A 247 5.64 3.31 -6.92
CA GLY A 247 4.62 3.18 -7.99
C GLY A 247 3.56 4.29 -8.19
N CYS A 248 3.51 5.31 -7.34
CA CYS A 248 2.72 6.53 -7.47
C CYS A 248 3.34 7.62 -8.35
N GLU A 249 4.53 7.39 -8.90
CA GLU A 249 5.10 8.19 -9.99
C GLU A 249 5.22 7.41 -11.30
N GLY A 250 5.76 8.07 -12.32
CA GLY A 250 6.12 7.45 -13.59
C GLY A 250 7.40 6.59 -13.53
N GLU A 251 7.91 6.18 -14.68
CA GLU A 251 9.15 5.38 -14.76
C GLU A 251 10.36 6.29 -14.52
N PRO A 252 11.16 6.10 -13.45
CA PRO A 252 12.27 7.00 -13.11
C PRO A 252 13.38 7.04 -14.16
N LEU A 253 13.62 5.98 -14.93
CA LEU A 253 14.62 6.00 -16.01
C LEU A 253 14.25 6.96 -17.16
N LEU A 254 13.03 7.50 -17.20
CA LEU A 254 12.72 8.62 -18.09
C LEU A 254 13.43 9.92 -17.69
N MET A 255 13.86 10.01 -16.43
CA MET A 255 14.52 11.16 -15.80
C MET A 255 15.96 10.85 -15.37
N TRP A 256 16.59 9.85 -15.98
CA TRP A 256 17.91 9.33 -15.58
C TRP A 256 19.02 10.38 -15.56
N GLU A 257 18.99 11.40 -16.43
CA GLU A 257 20.00 12.47 -16.43
C GLU A 257 19.92 13.32 -15.15
N THR A 258 18.70 13.67 -14.72
CA THR A 258 18.44 14.36 -13.46
C THR A 258 18.88 13.51 -12.27
N ILE A 259 18.50 12.23 -12.27
CA ILE A 259 18.88 11.29 -11.20
C ILE A 259 20.40 11.17 -11.12
N ARG A 260 21.09 10.97 -12.25
CA ARG A 260 22.56 10.90 -12.29
C ARG A 260 23.20 12.17 -11.76
N ALA A 261 22.72 13.34 -12.18
CA ALA A 261 23.24 14.62 -11.71
C ALA A 261 23.05 14.78 -10.19
N ALA A 262 21.86 14.44 -9.67
CA ALA A 262 21.58 14.46 -8.24
C ALA A 262 22.47 13.48 -7.46
N ILE A 263 22.65 12.24 -7.93
CA ILE A 263 23.52 11.25 -7.28
C ILE A 263 24.97 11.74 -7.20
N ILE A 264 25.52 12.25 -8.31
CA ILE A 264 26.88 12.79 -8.34
C ILE A 264 27.02 13.93 -7.34
N GLU A 265 26.04 14.84 -7.30
CA GLU A 265 26.08 15.98 -6.40
C GLU A 265 25.94 15.56 -4.93
N ILE A 266 24.95 14.72 -4.59
CA ILE A 266 24.78 14.13 -3.25
C ILE A 266 26.09 13.52 -2.76
N ARG A 267 26.78 12.75 -3.61
CA ARG A 267 28.04 12.07 -3.26
C ARG A 267 29.25 12.98 -3.11
N LYS A 268 29.15 14.27 -3.48
CA LYS A 268 30.17 15.26 -3.09
C LYS A 268 30.00 15.73 -1.65
N HIS A 269 28.78 15.67 -1.12
CA HIS A 269 28.45 16.18 0.23
C HIS A 269 28.41 15.08 1.28
N THR A 270 28.03 13.84 0.90
CA THR A 270 27.92 12.72 1.84
C THR A 270 28.21 11.35 1.22
N ASP A 271 28.94 10.52 1.95
CA ASP A 271 29.13 9.09 1.66
C ASP A 271 28.12 8.20 2.40
N LYS A 272 27.26 8.77 3.24
CA LYS A 272 26.29 8.03 4.06
C LYS A 272 25.06 7.58 3.27
N GLY A 273 24.46 6.52 3.80
CA GLY A 273 23.17 6.00 3.38
C GLY A 273 23.14 5.37 1.98
N SER A 274 22.02 4.73 1.69
CA SER A 274 21.78 4.04 0.44
C SER A 274 20.97 4.89 -0.53
N ILE A 275 21.19 4.68 -1.83
CA ILE A 275 20.38 5.28 -2.89
C ILE A 275 19.79 4.10 -3.69
N ASN A 276 18.47 4.01 -3.73
CA ASN A 276 17.74 2.99 -4.46
C ASN A 276 17.00 3.60 -5.65
N ILE A 277 16.85 2.83 -6.73
CA ILE A 277 16.03 3.21 -7.88
C ILE A 277 15.10 2.02 -8.21
N ASN A 278 13.80 2.18 -8.03
CA ASN A 278 12.80 1.20 -8.45
C ASN A 278 12.38 1.48 -9.90
N THR A 279 12.76 0.60 -10.81
CA THR A 279 12.54 0.80 -12.24
C THR A 279 12.04 -0.48 -12.89
N ASN A 280 11.25 -0.33 -13.96
CA ASN A 280 10.89 -1.43 -14.86
C ASN A 280 12.07 -1.90 -15.74
N GLY A 281 13.25 -1.27 -15.66
CA GLY A 281 14.46 -1.67 -16.38
C GLY A 281 14.42 -1.43 -17.90
N SER A 282 13.41 -0.69 -18.40
CA SER A 282 13.15 -0.51 -19.83
C SER A 282 14.21 0.29 -20.60
N LYS A 283 15.17 0.93 -19.91
CA LYS A 283 16.26 1.71 -20.52
C LYS A 283 17.64 1.23 -20.04
N PRO A 284 18.20 0.16 -20.62
CA PRO A 284 19.50 -0.38 -20.20
C PRO A 284 20.67 0.60 -20.29
N ALA A 285 20.62 1.56 -21.23
CA ALA A 285 21.65 2.59 -21.34
C ALA A 285 21.62 3.57 -20.14
N ALA A 286 20.42 3.88 -19.63
CA ALA A 286 20.26 4.71 -18.44
C ALA A 286 20.71 3.97 -17.17
N VAL A 287 20.43 2.67 -17.05
CA VAL A 287 20.90 1.84 -15.92
C VAL A 287 22.43 1.74 -15.87
N ARG A 288 23.11 1.74 -17.02
CA ARG A 288 24.57 1.69 -17.08
C ARG A 288 25.25 3.03 -16.75
N ALA A 289 24.53 4.14 -16.85
CA ALA A 289 25.08 5.49 -16.74
C ALA A 289 25.12 5.97 -15.28
#